data_AF-A0A291TPU3-F1
#
_entry.id   AF-A0A291TPU3-F1
#
_cell.length_a   1.000
_cell.length_b   1.000
_cell.length_c   1.000
_cell.angle_alpha   90.00
_cell.angle_beta   90.00
_cell.angle_gamma   90.00
#
_symmetry.space_group_name_H-M   'P 1'
#
loop_
_entity.id
_entity.type
_entity.pdbx_description
1 polymer ?
#
loop_
_entity_poly.entity_id
_entity_poly.type
_entity_poly.pdbx_seq_one_letter_code
_entity_poly.pdbx_strand_id
1 'polypeptide(L)'
;MTRELNSLLARLDDVVERMPDCFNTYEFAQKLALQYQPEFFAAGHSLSEHEGKVLRVLHQKIAEALAGSEVVIEGALLPCVTPWGEKATSPRWHRKH
;
A
#
# COMPACT_ATOMS: atom_id res chain seq x y z
N MET A 1 -0.17 14.74 -6.05
CA MET A 1 -0.48 13.91 -4.86
C MET A 1 -0.67 14.85 -3.69
N THR A 2 -1.63 14.54 -2.82
CA THR A 2 -1.96 15.39 -1.66
C THR A 2 -0.86 15.28 -0.59
N ARG A 3 -0.78 16.28 0.30
CA ARG A 3 0.25 16.33 1.34
C ARG A 3 0.15 15.11 2.27
N GLU A 4 -1.08 14.71 2.56
CA GLU A 4 -1.45 13.60 3.43
C GLU A 4 -0.99 12.29 2.81
N LEU A 5 -1.21 12.09 1.50
CA LEU A 5 -0.73 10.91 0.79
C LEU A 5 0.81 10.84 0.78
N ASN A 6 1.49 11.96 0.51
CA ASN A 6 2.96 11.98 0.56
C ASN A 6 3.49 11.66 1.96
N SER A 7 2.83 12.17 3.00
CA SER A 7 3.18 11.87 4.40
C SER A 7 3.04 10.38 4.71
N LEU A 8 1.99 9.73 4.20
CA LEU A 8 1.81 8.30 4.35
C LEU A 8 2.89 7.50 3.60
N LEU A 9 3.18 7.87 2.36
CA LEU A 9 4.14 7.11 1.53
C LEU A 9 5.58 7.25 2.01
N ALA A 10 5.91 8.33 2.72
CA ALA A 10 7.20 8.47 3.40
C ALA A 10 7.42 7.43 4.54
N ARG A 11 6.37 6.69 4.94
CA ARG A 11 6.46 5.63 5.97
C ARG A 11 6.68 4.23 5.39
N LEU A 12 6.68 4.06 4.06
CA LEU A 12 6.67 2.74 3.45
C LEU A 12 7.89 1.91 3.85
N ASP A 13 9.09 2.46 3.76
CA ASP A 13 10.33 1.71 4.02
C ASP A 13 10.38 1.19 5.47
N ASP A 14 9.94 2.00 6.45
CA ASP A 14 9.82 1.54 7.86
C ASP A 14 8.83 0.37 8.02
N VAL A 15 7.74 0.37 7.25
CA VAL A 15 6.79 -0.76 7.27
C VAL A 15 7.38 -1.97 6.56
N VAL A 16 8.08 -1.79 5.44
CA VAL A 16 8.74 -2.88 4.68
C VAL A 16 9.69 -3.66 5.59
N GLU A 17 10.48 -2.99 6.42
CA GLU A 17 11.40 -3.65 7.36
C GLU A 17 10.70 -4.59 8.36
N ARG A 18 9.40 -4.36 8.61
CA ARG A 18 8.56 -5.14 9.54
C ARG A 18 7.65 -6.14 8.83
N MET A 19 7.73 -6.21 7.50
CA MET A 19 7.02 -7.19 6.69
C MET A 19 7.83 -8.48 6.56
N PRO A 20 7.17 -9.64 6.34
CA PRO A 20 7.84 -10.87 5.92
C PRO A 20 8.62 -10.66 4.61
N ASP A 21 9.50 -11.60 4.28
CA ASP A 21 10.34 -11.54 3.06
C ASP A 21 9.52 -11.44 1.77
N CYS A 22 8.27 -11.93 1.79
CA CYS A 22 7.31 -11.73 0.72
C CYS A 22 5.91 -11.39 1.23
N PHE A 23 5.22 -10.49 0.53
CA PHE A 23 3.88 -10.03 0.87
C PHE A 23 3.15 -9.45 -0.36
N ASN A 24 1.84 -9.23 -0.28
CA ASN A 24 1.08 -8.52 -1.31
C ASN A 24 0.69 -7.10 -0.87
N THR A 25 0.21 -6.27 -1.81
CA THR A 25 -0.15 -4.87 -1.54
C THR A 25 -1.23 -4.72 -0.47
N TYR A 26 -2.19 -5.65 -0.39
CA TYR A 26 -3.26 -5.59 0.60
C TYR A 26 -2.78 -5.92 2.01
N GLU A 27 -1.95 -6.95 2.16
CA GLU A 27 -1.28 -7.29 3.43
C GLU A 27 -0.43 -6.10 3.91
N PHE A 28 0.31 -5.49 2.98
CA PHE A 28 1.11 -4.31 3.27
C PHE A 28 0.24 -3.12 3.70
N ALA A 29 -0.83 -2.82 2.97
CA ALA A 29 -1.73 -1.72 3.30
C ALA A 29 -2.42 -1.91 4.66
N GLN A 30 -2.75 -3.16 5.03
CA GLN A 30 -3.25 -3.49 6.36
C GLN A 30 -2.18 -3.21 7.43
N LYS A 31 -0.93 -3.63 7.21
CA LYS A 31 0.16 -3.36 8.15
C LYS A 31 0.45 -1.86 8.30
N LEU A 32 0.45 -1.13 7.18
CA LEU A 32 0.62 0.31 7.13
C LEU A 32 -0.50 1.02 7.90
N ALA A 33 -1.76 0.62 7.68
CA ALA A 33 -2.90 1.16 8.42
C ALA A 33 -2.80 0.87 9.93
N LEU A 34 -2.31 -0.31 10.33
CA LEU A 34 -2.15 -0.65 11.74
C LEU A 34 -1.03 0.15 12.43
N GLN A 35 0.07 0.45 11.74
CA GLN A 35 1.22 1.15 12.32
C GLN A 35 1.11 2.67 12.25
N TYR A 36 0.50 3.19 11.19
CA TYR A 36 0.39 4.60 10.87
C TYR A 36 -1.08 5.00 10.65
N GLN A 37 -1.95 4.65 11.62
CA GLN A 37 -3.38 4.93 11.56
C GLN A 37 -3.68 6.40 11.20
N PRO A 38 -3.09 7.41 11.87
CA PRO A 38 -3.41 8.81 11.59
C PRO A 38 -3.11 9.22 10.15
N GLU A 39 -1.90 8.90 9.65
CA GLU A 39 -1.51 9.20 8.27
C GLU A 39 -2.35 8.42 7.25
N PHE A 40 -2.70 7.16 7.55
CA PHE A 40 -3.51 6.33 6.67
C PHE A 40 -4.92 6.89 6.51
N PHE A 41 -5.56 7.28 7.61
CA PHE A 41 -6.89 7.91 7.59
C PHE A 41 -6.86 9.30 6.95
N ALA A 42 -5.84 10.12 7.23
CA ALA A 42 -5.70 11.44 6.62
C ALA A 42 -5.54 11.34 5.10
N ALA A 43 -4.71 10.41 4.61
CA ALA A 43 -4.55 10.17 3.18
C ALA A 43 -5.84 9.66 2.54
N GLY A 44 -6.53 8.71 3.18
CA GLY A 44 -7.82 8.21 2.72
C GLY A 44 -8.90 9.31 2.66
N HIS A 45 -8.97 10.15 3.68
CA HIS A 45 -9.91 11.27 3.74
C HIS A 45 -9.62 12.28 2.62
N SER A 46 -8.36 12.69 2.47
CA SER A 46 -7.94 13.61 1.40
C SER A 46 -8.24 13.04 0.00
N LEU A 47 -8.03 11.75 -0.22
CA LEU A 47 -8.41 11.09 -1.47
C LEU A 47 -9.94 11.06 -1.68
N SER A 48 -10.72 10.94 -0.61
CA SER A 48 -12.19 10.91 -0.69
C SER A 48 -12.82 12.22 -1.15
N GLU A 49 -12.12 13.34 -0.96
CA GLU A 49 -12.56 14.67 -1.42
C GLU A 49 -12.40 14.85 -2.94
N HIS A 50 -11.56 14.04 -3.57
CA HIS A 50 -11.16 14.20 -4.97
C HIS A 50 -11.51 13.00 -5.85
N GLU A 51 -11.55 11.79 -5.29
CA GLU A 51 -11.66 10.54 -6.05
C GLU A 51 -12.72 9.60 -5.47
N GLY A 52 -13.45 8.92 -6.37
CA GLY A 52 -14.31 7.80 -6.01
C GLY A 52 -13.48 6.52 -5.75
N LYS A 53 -14.01 5.59 -4.93
CA LYS A 53 -13.35 4.31 -4.57
C LYS A 53 -11.99 4.48 -3.87
N VAL A 54 -11.95 5.35 -2.87
CA VAL A 54 -10.79 5.70 -2.01
C VAL A 54 -9.85 4.55 -1.71
N LEU A 55 -10.37 3.42 -1.19
CA LEU A 55 -9.53 2.29 -0.82
C LEU A 55 -8.76 1.73 -2.02
N ARG A 56 -9.40 1.63 -3.18
CA ARG A 56 -8.75 1.15 -4.40
C ARG A 56 -7.65 2.11 -4.85
N VAL A 57 -7.93 3.41 -4.85
CA VAL A 57 -6.94 4.45 -5.19
C VAL A 57 -5.76 4.42 -4.23
N LEU A 58 -6.01 4.34 -2.93
CA LEU A 58 -4.98 4.31 -1.91
C LEU A 58 -4.06 3.08 -2.08
N HIS A 59 -4.63 1.89 -2.29
CA HIS A 59 -3.85 0.67 -2.53
C HIS A 59 -3.04 0.75 -3.83
N GLN A 60 -3.60 1.35 -4.88
CA GLN A 60 -2.87 1.61 -6.13
C GLN A 60 -1.67 2.53 -5.89
N LYS A 61 -1.85 3.65 -5.15
CA LYS A 61 -0.76 4.58 -4.85
C LYS A 61 0.33 3.96 -3.99
N ILE A 62 -0.04 3.08 -3.06
CA ILE A 62 0.91 2.28 -2.29
C ILE A 62 1.69 1.33 -3.20
N ALA A 63 1.03 0.60 -4.11
CA ALA A 63 1.70 -0.29 -5.05
C ALA A 63 2.65 0.47 -5.98
N GLU A 64 2.24 1.62 -6.51
CA GLU A 64 3.08 2.49 -7.34
C GLU A 64 4.33 2.95 -6.60
N ALA A 65 4.19 3.30 -5.32
CA ALA A 65 5.33 3.70 -4.49
C ALA A 65 6.25 2.53 -4.13
N LEU A 66 5.71 1.33 -3.89
CA LEU A 66 6.51 0.11 -3.69
C LEU A 66 7.28 -0.27 -4.97
N ALA A 67 6.69 -0.10 -6.15
CA ALA A 67 7.38 -0.35 -7.42
C ALA A 67 8.59 0.57 -7.64
N GLY A 68 8.56 1.79 -7.09
CA GLY A 68 9.68 2.73 -7.11
C GLY A 68 10.62 2.62 -5.91
N SER A 69 10.38 1.69 -4.98
CA SER A 69 11.19 1.54 -3.77
C SER A 69 12.46 0.74 -4.06
N GLU A 70 13.58 1.18 -3.49
CA GLU A 70 14.85 0.47 -3.62
C GLU A 70 14.96 -0.75 -2.70
N VAL A 71 14.04 -0.93 -1.74
CA VAL A 71 14.10 -2.02 -0.74
C VAL A 71 13.21 -3.22 -1.06
N VAL A 72 12.41 -3.16 -2.13
CA VAL A 72 11.60 -4.30 -2.59
C VAL A 72 11.73 -4.53 -4.10
N ILE A 73 11.42 -5.75 -4.54
CA ILE A 73 11.32 -6.15 -5.93
C ILE A 73 9.89 -6.62 -6.19
N GLU A 74 9.32 -6.18 -7.30
CA GLU A 74 8.05 -6.70 -7.79
C GLU A 74 8.23 -8.12 -8.35
N GLY A 75 7.44 -9.05 -7.83
CA GLY A 75 7.31 -10.42 -8.31
C GLY A 75 6.05 -10.61 -9.16
N ALA A 76 5.55 -11.85 -9.23
CA ALA A 76 4.37 -12.15 -10.03
C ALA A 76 3.09 -11.48 -9.49
N LEU A 77 2.23 -11.03 -10.40
CA LEU A 77 0.84 -10.67 -10.09
C LEU A 77 0.06 -11.96 -9.77
N LEU A 78 -0.46 -12.07 -8.55
CA LEU A 78 -1.19 -13.26 -8.10
C LEU A 78 -2.66 -12.95 -7.82
N PRO A 79 -3.59 -13.89 -8.13
CA PRO A 79 -4.98 -13.78 -7.72
C PRO A 79 -5.11 -13.65 -6.20
N CYS A 80 -5.96 -12.75 -5.75
CA CYS A 80 -6.26 -12.53 -4.35
C CYS A 80 -7.71 -12.05 -4.17
N VAL A 81 -8.13 -11.96 -2.90
CA VAL A 81 -9.40 -11.33 -2.52
C VAL A 81 -9.07 -10.04 -1.78
N THR A 82 -9.67 -8.93 -2.20
CA THR A 82 -9.46 -7.64 -1.55
C THR A 82 -10.06 -7.65 -0.14
N PRO A 83 -9.65 -6.72 0.75
CA PRO A 83 -10.26 -6.58 2.07
C PRO A 83 -11.79 -6.33 2.06
N TRP A 84 -12.36 -5.94 0.92
CA TRP A 84 -13.80 -5.72 0.72
C TRP A 84 -14.48 -6.82 -0.12
N GLY A 85 -13.82 -7.96 -0.32
CA GLY A 85 -14.44 -9.19 -0.86
C GLY A 85 -14.44 -9.33 -2.38
N GLU A 86 -13.74 -8.48 -3.12
CA GLU A 86 -13.65 -8.57 -4.59
C GLU A 86 -12.50 -9.49 -5.01
N LYS A 87 -12.69 -10.26 -6.09
CA LYS A 87 -11.57 -10.97 -6.74
C LYS A 87 -10.70 -9.97 -7.49
N ALA A 88 -9.40 -10.00 -7.22
CA ALA A 88 -8.43 -9.10 -7.82
C ALA A 88 -7.10 -9.82 -8.11
N THR A 89 -6.16 -9.11 -8.71
CA THR A 89 -4.76 -9.51 -8.82
C THR A 89 -3.90 -8.45 -8.17
N SER A 90 -2.99 -8.86 -7.28
CA SER A 90 -2.03 -7.97 -6.62
C SER A 90 -0.61 -8.37 -6.97
N PRO A 91 0.32 -7.41 -7.12
CA PRO A 91 1.74 -7.72 -7.10
C PRO A 91 2.11 -8.37 -5.78
N ARG A 92 3.00 -9.36 -5.87
CA ARG A 92 3.76 -9.89 -4.75
C ARG A 92 5.08 -9.15 -4.68
N TRP A 93 5.39 -8.60 -3.52
CA TRP A 93 6.62 -7.87 -3.23
C TRP A 93 7.59 -8.78 -2.51
N HIS A 94 8.88 -8.66 -2.84
CA HIS A 94 9.97 -9.37 -2.21
C HIS A 94 10.96 -8.37 -1.63
N ARG A 95 11.35 -8.51 -0.36
CA ARG A 95 12.36 -7.65 0.23
C ARG A 95 13.73 -7.87 -0.42
N LYS A 96 14.45 -6.79 -0.70
CA LYS A 96 15.89 -6.85 -1.02
C LYS A 96 16.64 -6.97 0.31
N HIS A 97 17.57 -7.91 0.39
CA HIS A 97 18.49 -8.06 1.52
C HIS A 97 19.77 -7.26 1.27
#